data_AF-A0A536XCL6-F1
#
_entry.id   AF-A0A536XCL6-F1
#
_cell.length_a   1.000
_cell.length_b   1.000
_cell.length_c   1.000
_cell.angle_alpha   90.00
_cell.angle_beta   90.00
_cell.angle_gamma   90.00
#
_symmetry.space_group_name_H-M   'P 1'
#
loop_
_entity.id
_entity.type
_entity.pdbx_description
1 polymer ?
#
loop_
_entity_poly.entity_id
_entity_poly.type
_entity_poly.pdbx_seq_one_letter_code
_entity_poly.pdbx_strand_id
1 'polypeptide(L)'
;WADDAKTRSYFHAAEAGMPYVALLRFIEVLPDCAASESVRQALRRGLRHEIDITTQGENNPFGYPRQQVQIPGQPGRVQFFIPHDNESGYWWQGENARLASLACAALWATQQFADDAALCAELRVYAQAALDWIFGFNPFDACMMQGHGHHNPRYEAGYWNAPGGVCNGITSGLADEDDIDFKSPSETDPSQSWRWSEQWLPHGAWLFLALAQRPSGANTAFA
;
A
#
# COMPACT_ATOMS: atom_id res chain seq x y z
N TRP A 1 16.11 3.30 4.83
CA TRP A 1 17.10 3.36 3.75
C TRP A 1 17.28 1.97 3.20
N ALA A 2 17.41 1.86 1.88
CA ALA A 2 17.64 0.60 1.16
C ALA A 2 19.13 0.32 0.91
N ASP A 3 20.01 1.25 1.33
CA ASP A 3 21.45 1.16 1.23
C ASP A 3 22.13 1.68 2.52
N ASP A 4 23.34 1.20 2.80
CA ASP A 4 24.12 1.63 3.98
C ASP A 4 24.58 3.08 3.89
N ALA A 5 24.80 3.57 2.67
CA ALA A 5 25.20 4.95 2.40
C ALA A 5 24.05 5.95 2.59
N LYS A 6 22.81 5.48 2.80
CA LYS A 6 21.60 6.29 2.98
C LYS A 6 21.37 7.25 1.80
N THR A 7 21.62 6.75 0.60
CA THR A 7 21.39 7.47 -0.66
C THR A 7 20.16 6.97 -1.41
N ARG A 8 19.54 5.88 -0.95
CA ARG A 8 18.34 5.26 -1.54
C ARG A 8 17.28 5.01 -0.46
N SER A 9 16.10 5.60 -0.59
CA SER A 9 15.00 5.27 0.32
C SER A 9 14.48 3.85 0.06
N TYR A 10 13.76 3.30 1.04
CA TYR A 10 13.00 2.08 0.81
C TYR A 10 11.60 2.48 0.37
N PHE A 11 11.27 2.16 -0.88
CA PHE A 11 9.93 2.20 -1.45
C PHE A 11 9.71 0.88 -2.19
N HIS A 12 8.47 0.37 -2.19
CA HIS A 12 8.18 -0.94 -2.75
C HIS A 12 6.71 -1.09 -3.13
N ALA A 13 6.39 -1.29 -4.41
CA ALA A 13 5.00 -1.39 -4.90
C ALA A 13 4.25 -2.66 -4.46
N ALA A 14 4.96 -3.66 -3.92
CA ALA A 14 4.35 -4.90 -3.42
C ALA A 14 4.24 -5.00 -1.90
N GLU A 15 5.17 -4.44 -1.11
CA GLU A 15 5.32 -4.85 0.30
C GLU A 15 6.00 -3.79 1.18
N ALA A 16 5.64 -2.52 1.00
CA ALA A 16 6.17 -1.44 1.85
C ALA A 16 5.88 -1.64 3.35
N GLY A 17 4.84 -2.40 3.71
CA GLY A 17 4.53 -2.76 5.10
C GLY A 17 5.39 -3.89 5.69
N MET A 18 6.16 -4.63 4.88
CA MET A 18 6.90 -5.80 5.33
C MET A 18 7.94 -5.51 6.42
N PRO A 19 8.71 -4.39 6.40
CA PRO A 19 9.60 -4.05 7.50
C PRO A 19 8.86 -3.96 8.84
N TYR A 20 7.66 -3.38 8.87
CA TYR A 20 6.86 -3.27 10.10
C TYR A 20 6.32 -4.62 10.56
N VAL A 21 5.82 -5.42 9.61
CA VAL A 21 5.36 -6.80 9.86
C VAL A 21 6.48 -7.65 10.48
N ALA A 22 7.71 -7.53 9.98
CA ALA A 22 8.87 -8.25 10.51
C ALA A 22 9.19 -7.83 11.96
N LEU A 23 9.14 -6.53 12.28
CA LEU A 23 9.36 -6.03 13.63
C LEU A 23 8.24 -6.44 14.59
N LEU A 24 6.98 -6.41 14.14
CA LEU A 24 5.83 -6.90 14.89
C LEU A 24 5.99 -8.39 15.22
N ARG A 25 6.35 -9.21 14.22
CA ARG A 25 6.59 -10.63 14.43
C ARG A 25 7.76 -10.90 15.37
N PHE A 26 8.82 -10.09 15.29
CA PHE A 26 9.95 -10.16 16.23
C PHE A 26 9.49 -9.95 17.67
N ILE A 27 8.70 -8.91 17.95
CA ILE A 27 8.20 -8.62 19.30
C ILE A 27 7.26 -9.74 19.78
N GLU A 28 6.42 -10.29 18.90
CA GLU A 28 5.50 -11.37 19.25
C GLU A 28 6.23 -12.67 19.63
N VAL A 29 7.28 -13.03 18.88
CA VAL A 29 8.03 -14.28 19.08
C VAL A 29 9.05 -14.16 20.22
N LEU A 30 9.64 -12.98 20.42
CA LEU A 30 10.72 -12.75 21.39
C LEU A 30 10.39 -11.57 22.33
N PRO A 31 9.29 -11.61 23.10
CA PRO A 31 8.83 -10.45 23.89
C PRO A 31 9.86 -9.98 24.93
N ASP A 32 10.61 -10.89 25.55
CA ASP A 32 11.58 -10.60 26.61
C ASP A 32 13.00 -10.32 26.10
N CYS A 33 13.20 -10.22 24.78
CA CYS A 33 14.50 -9.86 24.23
C CYS A 33 14.91 -8.44 24.70
N ALA A 34 16.20 -8.26 25.02
CA ALA A 34 16.74 -6.95 25.39
C ALA A 34 16.50 -5.86 24.31
N ALA A 35 16.32 -6.27 23.06
CA ALA A 35 16.02 -5.37 21.94
C ALA A 35 14.53 -5.01 21.78
N SER A 36 13.60 -5.71 22.44
CA SER A 36 12.16 -5.60 22.20
C SER A 36 11.63 -4.18 22.33
N GLU A 37 12.06 -3.45 23.36
CA GLU A 37 11.63 -2.06 23.55
C GLU A 37 12.20 -1.14 22.47
N SER A 38 13.46 -1.30 22.09
CA SER A 38 14.07 -0.54 21.00
C SER A 38 13.36 -0.81 19.66
N VAL A 39 12.96 -2.07 19.41
CA VAL A 39 12.19 -2.47 18.24
C VAL A 39 10.78 -1.86 18.27
N ARG A 40 10.10 -1.89 19.42
CA ARG A 40 8.79 -1.24 19.62
C ARG A 40 8.85 0.26 19.33
N GLN A 41 9.89 0.94 19.80
CA GLN A 41 10.11 2.36 19.51
C GLN A 41 10.40 2.61 18.03
N ALA A 42 11.19 1.75 17.38
CA ALA A 42 11.45 1.85 15.94
C ALA A 42 10.17 1.67 15.11
N LEU A 43 9.33 0.68 15.46
CA LEU A 43 8.03 0.46 14.86
C LEU A 43 7.12 1.68 15.00
N ARG A 44 7.02 2.25 16.21
CA ARG A 44 6.23 3.47 16.47
C ARG A 44 6.71 4.65 15.62
N ARG A 45 8.03 4.88 15.54
CA ARG A 45 8.59 5.97 14.73
C ARG A 45 8.29 5.79 13.23
N GLY A 46 8.45 4.56 12.72
CA GLY A 46 8.18 4.27 11.32
C GLY A 46 6.73 4.46 10.95
N LEU A 47 5.80 3.89 11.72
CA LEU A 47 4.37 4.04 11.45
C LEU A 47 3.87 5.49 11.59
N ARG A 48 4.41 6.26 12.55
CA ARG A 48 4.15 7.71 12.62
C ARG A 48 4.65 8.43 11.38
N HIS A 49 5.84 8.09 10.90
CA HIS A 49 6.36 8.66 9.66
C HIS A 49 5.44 8.38 8.46
N GLU A 50 4.93 7.15 8.31
CA GLU A 50 3.96 6.82 7.26
C GLU A 50 2.68 7.68 7.33
N ILE A 51 2.14 7.88 8.54
CA ILE A 51 0.97 8.74 8.78
C ILE A 51 1.31 10.20 8.46
N ASP A 52 2.45 10.69 8.93
CA ASP A 52 2.88 12.08 8.77
C ASP A 52 3.05 12.42 7.29
N ILE A 53 3.79 11.61 6.51
CA ILE A 53 3.99 11.89 5.08
C ILE A 53 2.70 11.79 4.27
N THR A 54 1.73 11.00 4.75
CA THR A 54 0.43 10.79 4.08
C THR A 54 -0.56 11.92 4.37
N THR A 55 -0.51 12.50 5.57
CA THR A 55 -1.49 13.49 6.06
C THR A 55 -0.99 14.93 6.02
N GLN A 56 0.33 15.14 5.97
CA GLN A 56 0.94 16.47 5.93
C GLN A 56 1.37 16.82 4.50
N GLY A 57 1.24 18.10 4.15
CA GLY A 57 1.64 18.64 2.85
C GLY A 57 0.47 18.81 1.88
N GLU A 58 0.61 18.30 0.66
CA GLU A 58 -0.41 18.39 -0.39
C GLU A 58 -1.72 17.71 0.01
N ASN A 59 -2.83 18.20 -0.54
CA ASN A 59 -4.16 17.63 -0.27
C ASN A 59 -4.22 16.16 -0.67
N ASN A 60 -4.60 15.31 0.29
CA ASN A 60 -4.77 13.86 0.08
C ASN A 60 -6.17 13.41 0.56
N PRO A 61 -7.25 13.77 -0.16
CA PRO A 61 -8.62 13.52 0.29
C PRO A 61 -8.97 12.03 0.37
N PHE A 62 -8.26 11.17 -0.36
CA PHE A 62 -8.42 9.72 -0.32
C PHE A 62 -7.60 9.06 0.79
N GLY A 63 -6.72 9.81 1.46
CA GLY A 63 -5.79 9.25 2.44
C GLY A 63 -4.85 8.20 1.84
N TYR A 64 -4.54 8.28 0.54
CA TYR A 64 -3.68 7.33 -0.14
C TYR A 64 -2.28 7.34 0.53
N PRO A 65 -1.78 6.20 1.03
CA PRO A 65 -0.44 6.10 1.60
C PRO A 65 0.63 6.68 0.69
N ARG A 66 1.23 7.82 1.08
CA ARG A 66 2.36 8.42 0.34
C ARG A 66 3.66 7.70 0.69
N GLN A 67 4.73 7.97 -0.04
CA GLN A 67 6.03 7.33 0.18
C GLN A 67 7.17 8.31 -0.04
N GLN A 68 8.22 8.19 0.79
CA GLN A 68 9.47 8.89 0.59
C GLN A 68 10.27 8.18 -0.51
N VAL A 69 10.50 8.86 -1.62
CA VAL A 69 11.32 8.39 -2.72
C VAL A 69 12.63 9.17 -2.75
N GLN A 70 13.73 8.43 -2.76
CA GLN A 70 15.08 8.95 -2.91
C GLN A 70 15.84 7.93 -3.74
N ILE A 71 16.25 8.35 -4.94
CA ILE A 71 17.09 7.58 -5.86
C ILE A 71 18.47 8.25 -5.87
N PRO A 72 19.58 7.49 -5.92
CA PRO A 72 20.92 8.08 -5.98
C PRO A 72 21.07 9.06 -7.14
N GLY A 73 21.53 10.29 -6.84
CA GLY A 73 21.73 11.35 -7.83
C GLY A 73 20.49 12.17 -8.19
N GLN A 74 19.31 11.85 -7.64
CA GLN A 74 18.08 12.63 -7.82
C GLN A 74 17.67 13.33 -6.50
N PRO A 75 16.94 14.46 -6.54
CA PRO A 75 16.34 15.04 -5.34
C PRO A 75 15.30 14.10 -4.72
N GLY A 76 15.37 13.88 -3.42
CA GLY A 76 14.33 13.11 -2.72
C GLY A 76 13.02 13.87 -2.64
N ARG A 77 11.90 13.18 -2.82
CA ARG A 77 10.54 13.74 -2.70
C ARG A 77 9.59 12.77 -2.02
N VAL A 78 8.56 13.32 -1.37
CA VAL A 78 7.39 12.55 -0.95
C VAL A 78 6.41 12.57 -2.11
N GLN A 79 6.04 11.40 -2.62
CA GLN A 79 5.13 11.24 -3.75
C GLN A 79 4.09 10.15 -3.46
N PHE A 80 3.04 10.08 -4.28
CA PHE A 80 1.99 9.08 -4.14
C PHE A 80 2.47 7.70 -4.57
N PHE A 81 2.90 7.57 -5.82
CA PHE A 81 3.25 6.29 -6.45
C PHE A 81 4.77 6.09 -6.54
N ILE A 82 5.24 4.89 -6.84
CA ILE A 82 6.66 4.59 -7.08
C ILE A 82 7.14 5.31 -8.35
N PRO A 83 8.42 5.68 -8.43
CA PRO A 83 8.97 6.34 -9.62
C PRO A 83 8.99 5.40 -10.82
N HIS A 84 8.64 5.91 -12.00
CA HIS A 84 8.70 5.17 -13.26
C HIS A 84 10.16 4.96 -13.67
N ASP A 85 11.00 5.97 -13.45
CA ASP A 85 12.45 5.87 -13.60
C ASP A 85 13.06 5.25 -12.32
N ASN A 86 13.34 3.95 -12.39
CA ASN A 86 13.96 3.19 -11.30
C ASN A 86 14.95 2.17 -11.85
N GLU A 87 15.62 1.42 -10.97
CA GLU A 87 16.76 0.56 -11.33
C GLU A 87 16.40 -0.59 -12.28
N SER A 88 15.12 -0.93 -12.44
CA SER A 88 14.70 -1.91 -13.43
C SER A 88 14.76 -1.38 -14.88
N GLY A 89 14.67 -0.06 -15.06
CA GLY A 89 14.57 0.61 -16.36
C GLY A 89 13.22 0.44 -17.08
N TYR A 90 12.23 -0.23 -16.47
CA TYR A 90 10.91 -0.39 -17.09
C TYR A 90 9.76 -0.70 -16.12
N TRP A 91 10.05 -1.32 -14.98
CA TRP A 91 9.04 -1.92 -14.11
C TRP A 91 8.46 -0.90 -13.12
N TRP A 92 7.15 -0.73 -13.22
CA TRP A 92 6.29 -0.03 -12.27
C TRP A 92 4.86 -0.41 -12.62
N GLN A 93 3.98 -0.46 -11.63
CA GLN A 93 2.59 -0.88 -11.79
C GLN A 93 1.77 -0.37 -10.62
N GLY A 94 0.46 -0.62 -10.64
CA GLY A 94 -0.40 -0.34 -9.51
C GLY A 94 0.05 -1.04 -8.23
N GLU A 95 -0.31 -0.43 -7.10
CA GLU A 95 0.31 -0.68 -5.80
C GLU A 95 -0.62 -1.38 -4.79
N ASN A 96 -1.66 -2.09 -5.23
CA ASN A 96 -2.65 -2.68 -4.32
C ASN A 96 -2.04 -3.63 -3.27
N ALA A 97 -0.90 -4.26 -3.58
CA ALA A 97 -0.18 -5.15 -2.66
C ALA A 97 0.55 -4.32 -1.59
N ARG A 98 1.23 -3.23 -2.00
CA ARG A 98 1.81 -2.26 -1.07
C ARG A 98 0.74 -1.71 -0.12
N LEU A 99 -0.38 -1.24 -0.65
CA LEU A 99 -1.47 -0.68 0.16
C LEU A 99 -1.98 -1.68 1.19
N ALA A 100 -2.25 -2.91 0.76
CA ALA A 100 -2.70 -3.97 1.67
C ALA A 100 -1.61 -4.37 2.69
N SER A 101 -0.34 -4.38 2.32
CA SER A 101 0.76 -4.65 3.26
C SER A 101 0.87 -3.60 4.36
N LEU A 102 0.67 -2.32 4.02
CA LEU A 102 0.67 -1.20 4.95
C LEU A 102 -0.56 -1.25 5.86
N ALA A 103 -1.74 -1.57 5.31
CA ALA A 103 -2.95 -1.78 6.10
C ALA A 103 -2.78 -2.94 7.09
N CYS A 104 -2.21 -4.07 6.65
CA CYS A 104 -1.88 -5.21 7.50
C CYS A 104 -0.96 -4.80 8.66
N ALA A 105 0.14 -4.10 8.37
CA ALA A 105 1.07 -3.61 9.38
C ALA A 105 0.41 -2.68 10.39
N ALA A 106 -0.37 -1.70 9.93
CA ALA A 106 -1.03 -0.72 10.77
C ALA A 106 -2.11 -1.35 11.67
N LEU A 107 -2.93 -2.26 11.12
CA LEU A 107 -3.94 -2.98 11.90
C LEU A 107 -3.30 -3.89 12.96
N TRP A 108 -2.27 -4.64 12.62
CA TRP A 108 -1.56 -5.48 13.58
C TRP A 108 -0.87 -4.63 14.67
N ALA A 109 -0.28 -3.50 14.30
CA ALA A 109 0.31 -2.58 15.27
C ALA A 109 -0.69 -2.01 16.29
N THR A 110 -1.98 -1.94 15.98
CA THR A 110 -2.99 -1.53 16.97
C THR A 110 -3.10 -2.49 18.16
N GLN A 111 -2.74 -3.77 17.97
CA GLN A 111 -2.68 -4.75 19.07
C GLN A 111 -1.43 -4.52 19.93
N GLN A 112 -0.31 -4.16 19.30
CA GLN A 112 0.96 -3.90 19.98
C GLN A 112 0.96 -2.59 20.79
N PHE A 113 0.16 -1.60 20.39
CA PHE A 113 0.04 -0.29 21.03
C PHE A 113 -1.33 -0.06 21.66
N ALA A 114 -1.98 -1.12 22.16
CA ALA A 114 -3.34 -1.07 22.70
C ALA A 114 -3.51 -0.07 23.88
N ASP A 115 -2.41 0.31 24.54
CA ASP A 115 -2.33 1.33 25.60
C ASP A 115 -2.32 2.77 25.06
N ASP A 116 -2.05 2.98 23.78
CA ASP A 116 -2.05 4.28 23.09
C ASP A 116 -3.27 4.40 22.16
N ALA A 117 -4.40 4.80 22.75
CA ALA A 117 -5.67 4.92 22.04
C ALA A 117 -5.62 5.92 20.87
N ALA A 118 -4.84 7.00 21.01
CA ALA A 118 -4.72 8.03 19.98
C ALA A 118 -3.97 7.47 18.76
N LEU A 119 -2.80 6.87 18.96
CA LEU A 119 -2.04 6.23 17.89
C LEU A 119 -2.86 5.10 17.22
N CYS A 120 -3.57 4.28 18.01
CA CYS A 120 -4.43 3.25 17.47
C CYS A 120 -5.57 3.80 16.60
N ALA A 121 -6.11 4.97 16.92
CA ALA A 121 -7.13 5.62 16.09
C ALA A 121 -6.54 6.07 14.75
N GLU A 122 -5.38 6.73 14.77
CA GLU A 122 -4.67 7.16 13.56
C GLU A 122 -4.29 5.98 12.66
N LEU A 123 -3.77 4.89 13.23
CA LEU A 123 -3.42 3.66 12.50
C LEU A 123 -4.64 3.02 11.82
N ARG A 124 -5.80 3.03 12.49
CA ARG A 124 -7.04 2.50 11.89
C ARG A 124 -7.52 3.37 10.74
N VAL A 125 -7.47 4.69 10.86
CA VAL A 125 -7.81 5.62 9.77
C VAL A 125 -6.88 5.41 8.58
N TYR A 126 -5.57 5.35 8.82
CA TYR A 126 -4.56 5.10 7.79
C TYR A 126 -4.78 3.75 7.07
N ALA A 127 -4.98 2.67 7.82
CA ALA A 127 -5.26 1.36 7.24
C ALA A 127 -6.59 1.32 6.46
N GLN A 128 -7.62 2.00 6.99
CA GLN A 128 -8.93 2.04 6.37
C GLN A 128 -8.87 2.76 5.02
N ALA A 129 -8.19 3.90 4.93
CA ALA A 129 -8.03 4.63 3.68
C ALA A 129 -7.33 3.79 2.59
N ALA A 130 -6.30 3.03 2.96
CA ALA A 130 -5.63 2.11 2.05
C ALA A 130 -6.56 0.99 1.53
N LEU A 131 -7.44 0.46 2.39
CA LEU A 131 -8.42 -0.55 1.99
C LEU A 131 -9.56 0.06 1.16
N ASP A 132 -10.06 1.24 1.54
CA ASP A 132 -11.12 1.95 0.83
C ASP A 132 -10.71 2.23 -0.62
N TRP A 133 -9.45 2.62 -0.84
CA TRP A 133 -8.87 2.77 -2.17
C TRP A 133 -9.01 1.50 -3.02
N ILE A 134 -8.64 0.34 -2.46
CA ILE A 134 -8.73 -0.97 -3.14
C ILE A 134 -10.20 -1.31 -3.45
N PHE A 135 -11.12 -0.95 -2.54
CA PHE A 135 -12.56 -1.26 -2.65
C PHE A 135 -13.40 -0.24 -3.42
N GLY A 136 -12.78 0.78 -4.02
CA GLY A 136 -13.46 1.69 -4.95
C GLY A 136 -13.56 3.13 -4.51
N PHE A 137 -13.12 3.49 -3.30
CA PHE A 137 -12.99 4.89 -2.89
C PHE A 137 -11.69 5.48 -3.47
N ASN A 138 -11.68 5.64 -4.79
CA ASN A 138 -10.59 6.17 -5.58
C ASN A 138 -11.15 7.03 -6.73
N PRO A 139 -10.33 7.85 -7.42
CA PRO A 139 -10.80 8.74 -8.49
C PRO A 139 -11.51 8.06 -9.66
N PHE A 140 -11.36 6.74 -9.80
CA PHE A 140 -11.92 5.96 -10.90
C PHE A 140 -13.20 5.22 -10.51
N ASP A 141 -13.69 5.37 -9.27
CA ASP A 141 -14.87 4.69 -8.74
C ASP A 141 -14.82 3.17 -9.02
N ALA A 142 -13.63 2.58 -8.89
CA ALA A 142 -13.34 1.22 -9.34
C ALA A 142 -12.93 0.31 -8.20
N CYS A 143 -13.75 -0.68 -7.88
CA CYS A 143 -13.34 -1.76 -6.98
C CYS A 143 -12.34 -2.66 -7.71
N MET A 144 -11.14 -2.76 -7.16
CA MET A 144 -10.03 -3.52 -7.76
C MET A 144 -10.00 -4.99 -7.30
N MET A 145 -10.92 -5.40 -6.41
CA MET A 145 -11.20 -6.79 -6.10
C MET A 145 -12.28 -7.35 -7.03
N GLN A 146 -11.89 -8.28 -7.89
CA GLN A 146 -12.76 -8.86 -8.90
C GLN A 146 -13.96 -9.58 -8.28
N GLY A 147 -15.18 -9.24 -8.72
CA GLY A 147 -16.43 -9.85 -8.26
C GLY A 147 -17.08 -9.14 -7.06
N HIS A 148 -16.51 -8.02 -6.60
CA HIS A 148 -17.08 -7.18 -5.55
C HIS A 148 -17.19 -5.72 -6.01
N GLY A 149 -18.14 -4.97 -5.46
CA GLY A 149 -18.33 -3.54 -5.78
C GLY A 149 -18.74 -3.29 -7.24
N HIS A 150 -18.33 -2.14 -7.78
CA HIS A 150 -18.65 -1.71 -9.14
C HIS A 150 -17.37 -1.38 -9.93
N HIS A 151 -17.52 -1.29 -11.25
CA HIS A 151 -16.44 -1.00 -12.20
C HIS A 151 -15.18 -1.87 -12.05
N ASN A 152 -15.36 -3.19 -11.81
CA ASN A 152 -14.22 -4.10 -11.79
C ASN A 152 -13.45 -4.06 -13.12
N PRO A 153 -12.13 -3.81 -13.09
CA PRO A 153 -11.32 -3.71 -14.29
C PRO A 153 -11.19 -5.07 -14.97
N ARG A 154 -11.15 -5.05 -16.30
CA ARG A 154 -10.87 -6.24 -17.11
C ARG A 154 -9.47 -6.13 -17.68
N TYR A 155 -8.73 -7.22 -17.62
CA TYR A 155 -7.51 -7.37 -18.39
C TYR A 155 -7.83 -7.78 -19.84
N GLU A 156 -6.84 -8.28 -20.57
CA GLU A 156 -6.94 -8.54 -22.00
C GLU A 156 -7.91 -9.66 -22.35
N ALA A 157 -8.53 -9.56 -23.53
CA ALA A 157 -9.42 -10.60 -24.02
C ALA A 157 -8.66 -11.94 -24.17
N GLY A 158 -9.16 -12.98 -23.50
CA GLY A 158 -8.50 -14.28 -23.41
C GLY A 158 -7.61 -14.46 -22.18
N TYR A 159 -7.31 -13.39 -21.44
CA TYR A 159 -6.54 -13.38 -20.20
C TYR A 159 -7.39 -12.77 -19.08
N TRP A 160 -8.44 -13.49 -18.68
CA TRP A 160 -9.45 -12.95 -17.78
C TRP A 160 -9.01 -12.92 -16.32
N ASN A 161 -9.29 -11.80 -15.67
CA ASN A 161 -9.24 -11.69 -14.21
C ASN A 161 -10.21 -12.69 -13.54
N ALA A 162 -9.76 -13.31 -12.46
CA ALA A 162 -10.51 -14.29 -11.69
C ALA A 162 -11.25 -13.67 -10.50
N PRO A 163 -12.48 -14.09 -10.17
CA PRO A 163 -13.18 -13.65 -8.96
C PRO A 163 -12.35 -13.86 -7.69
N GLY A 164 -12.36 -12.87 -6.79
CA GLY A 164 -11.54 -12.85 -5.57
C GLY A 164 -10.10 -12.39 -5.78
N GLY A 165 -9.61 -12.34 -7.03
CA GLY A 165 -8.30 -11.76 -7.35
C GLY A 165 -8.33 -10.24 -7.31
N VAL A 166 -7.16 -9.64 -7.10
CA VAL A 166 -6.97 -8.19 -7.02
C VAL A 166 -5.97 -7.76 -8.09
N CYS A 167 -6.32 -6.74 -8.89
CA CYS A 167 -5.44 -6.25 -9.95
C CYS A 167 -4.28 -5.40 -9.40
N ASN A 168 -3.32 -5.07 -10.26
CA ASN A 168 -2.22 -4.17 -9.94
C ASN A 168 -2.74 -2.84 -9.39
N GLY A 169 -3.59 -2.15 -10.16
CA GLY A 169 -4.33 -0.98 -9.74
C GLY A 169 -3.84 0.34 -10.34
N ILE A 170 -4.14 1.43 -9.63
CA ILE A 170 -3.91 2.80 -10.07
C ILE A 170 -2.43 3.20 -9.90
N THR A 171 -1.91 3.99 -10.83
CA THR A 171 -0.53 4.51 -10.85
C THR A 171 -0.53 6.03 -10.98
N SER A 172 0.67 6.62 -10.94
CA SER A 172 0.91 7.92 -11.55
C SER A 172 0.71 7.87 -13.07
N GLY A 173 0.52 9.03 -13.70
CA GLY A 173 0.29 9.15 -15.13
C GLY A 173 1.45 8.60 -15.97
N LEU A 174 1.15 7.86 -17.04
CA LEU A 174 2.15 7.24 -17.91
C LEU A 174 3.14 8.28 -18.50
N ALA A 175 2.63 9.47 -18.83
CA ALA A 175 3.41 10.56 -19.42
C ALA A 175 3.85 11.63 -18.40
N ASP A 176 3.22 11.68 -17.24
CA ASP A 176 3.45 12.67 -16.20
C ASP A 176 3.26 12.02 -14.82
N GLU A 177 4.34 11.91 -14.05
CA GLU A 177 4.30 11.27 -12.74
C GLU A 177 3.51 12.06 -11.68
N ASP A 178 3.20 13.34 -11.97
CA ASP A 178 2.37 14.18 -11.10
C ASP A 178 0.86 14.09 -11.47
N ASP A 179 0.51 13.33 -12.53
CA ASP A 179 -0.86 12.96 -12.90
C ASP A 179 -1.22 11.55 -12.39
N ILE A 180 -2.42 11.05 -12.67
CA ILE A 180 -2.93 9.75 -12.21
C ILE A 180 -3.52 8.92 -13.37
N ASP A 181 -3.22 7.63 -13.40
CA ASP A 181 -3.68 6.73 -14.46
C ASP A 181 -4.24 5.40 -13.94
N PHE A 182 -5.30 4.96 -14.61
CA PHE A 182 -5.86 3.61 -14.51
C PHE A 182 -6.44 3.18 -15.84
N LYS A 183 -5.55 2.79 -16.76
CA LYS A 183 -5.91 2.53 -18.16
C LYS A 183 -6.40 1.09 -18.35
N SER A 184 -7.45 0.94 -19.13
CA SER A 184 -7.84 -0.34 -19.72
C SER A 184 -6.86 -0.76 -20.82
N PRO A 185 -6.78 -2.06 -21.17
CA PRO A 185 -5.90 -2.51 -22.26
C PRO A 185 -6.18 -1.83 -23.61
N SER A 186 -7.41 -1.36 -23.86
CA SER A 186 -7.77 -0.63 -25.08
C SER A 186 -7.27 0.82 -25.13
N GLU A 187 -6.82 1.37 -24.01
CA GLU A 187 -6.35 2.77 -23.89
C GLU A 187 -4.83 2.89 -23.94
N THR A 188 -4.13 1.79 -24.17
CA THR A 188 -2.67 1.72 -24.09
C THR A 188 -2.09 0.69 -25.05
N ASP A 189 -0.76 0.68 -25.17
CA ASP A 189 -0.03 -0.34 -25.91
C ASP A 189 0.02 -1.66 -25.12
N PRO A 190 -0.03 -2.84 -25.76
CA PRO A 190 0.08 -4.13 -25.07
C PRO A 190 1.34 -4.27 -24.19
N SER A 191 2.44 -3.57 -24.51
CA SER A 191 3.65 -3.56 -23.67
C SER A 191 3.49 -2.80 -22.35
N GLN A 192 2.40 -2.05 -22.17
CA GLN A 192 2.12 -1.24 -20.99
C GLN A 192 0.81 -1.65 -20.27
N SER A 193 -0.12 -2.34 -20.95
CA SER A 193 -1.45 -2.69 -20.43
C SER A 193 -1.43 -3.41 -19.08
N TRP A 194 -0.43 -4.26 -18.88
CA TRP A 194 -0.24 -5.07 -17.67
C TRP A 194 -0.15 -4.24 -16.40
N ARG A 195 0.31 -2.98 -16.47
CA ARG A 195 0.57 -2.14 -15.28
C ARG A 195 -0.65 -1.83 -14.42
N TRP A 196 -1.86 -1.90 -14.99
CA TRP A 196 -3.09 -1.48 -14.33
C TRP A 196 -4.04 -2.63 -13.98
N SER A 197 -4.63 -3.29 -14.99
CA SER A 197 -5.76 -4.19 -14.76
C SER A 197 -5.39 -5.68 -14.63
N GLU A 198 -4.14 -6.06 -14.86
CA GLU A 198 -3.68 -7.44 -14.66
C GLU A 198 -3.73 -7.82 -13.17
N GLN A 199 -4.15 -9.05 -12.87
CA GLN A 199 -4.09 -9.62 -11.53
C GLN A 199 -2.73 -10.23 -11.22
N TRP A 200 -2.28 -10.04 -9.99
CA TRP A 200 -1.06 -10.64 -9.49
C TRP A 200 -1.23 -11.11 -8.04
N LEU A 201 -0.75 -12.32 -7.73
CA LEU A 201 -1.00 -13.03 -6.47
C LEU A 201 -0.70 -12.22 -5.19
N PRO A 202 0.39 -11.43 -5.12
CA PRO A 202 0.68 -10.62 -3.94
C PRO A 202 -0.43 -9.64 -3.55
N HIS A 203 -1.19 -9.11 -4.50
CA HIS A 203 -2.31 -8.22 -4.19
C HIS A 203 -3.39 -8.93 -3.38
N GLY A 204 -3.79 -10.13 -3.84
CA GLY A 204 -4.74 -10.96 -3.11
C GLY A 204 -4.20 -11.46 -1.78
N ALA A 205 -2.93 -11.88 -1.73
CA ALA A 205 -2.31 -12.40 -0.52
C ALA A 205 -2.19 -11.34 0.58
N TRP A 206 -1.70 -10.14 0.24
CA TRP A 206 -1.62 -9.04 1.20
C TRP A 206 -3.00 -8.55 1.63
N LEU A 207 -3.97 -8.46 0.70
CA LEU A 207 -5.34 -8.08 1.06
C LEU A 207 -5.96 -9.08 2.03
N PHE A 208 -5.78 -10.39 1.79
CA PHE A 208 -6.21 -11.43 2.71
C PHE A 208 -5.62 -11.25 4.11
N LEU A 209 -4.31 -11.03 4.21
CA LEU A 209 -3.64 -10.79 5.49
C LEU A 209 -4.16 -9.52 6.18
N ALA A 210 -4.32 -8.42 5.44
CA ALA A 210 -4.84 -7.17 6.00
C ALA A 210 -6.25 -7.34 6.58
N LEU A 211 -7.14 -8.02 5.85
CA LEU A 211 -8.49 -8.29 6.32
C LEU A 211 -8.52 -9.23 7.53
N ALA A 212 -7.60 -10.21 7.60
CA ALA A 212 -7.47 -11.10 8.74
C ALA A 212 -6.98 -10.40 10.02
N GLN A 213 -6.34 -9.23 9.92
CA GLN A 213 -5.91 -8.43 11.08
C GLN A 213 -7.01 -7.57 11.69
N ARG A 214 -8.19 -7.48 11.06
CA ARG A 214 -9.30 -6.71 11.63
C ARG A 214 -9.81 -7.38 12.91
N PRO A 215 -10.03 -6.62 14.01
CA PRO A 215 -10.57 -7.19 15.24
C PRO A 215 -11.94 -7.82 15.00
N SER A 216 -12.15 -9.05 15.48
CA SER A 216 -13.45 -9.71 15.55
C SER A 216 -14.38 -8.89 16.46
N GLY A 217 -15.25 -8.06 15.87
CA GLY A 217 -16.18 -7.22 16.65
C GLY A 217 -16.55 -5.87 16.03
N ALA A 218 -15.91 -5.47 14.92
CA ALA A 218 -16.43 -4.36 14.12
C ALA A 218 -17.76 -4.80 13.49
N ASN A 219 -18.88 -4.31 14.05
CA ASN A 219 -20.22 -4.50 13.50
C ASN A 219 -20.20 -4.28 11.99
N THR A 220 -20.42 -5.36 11.23
CA THR A 220 -20.75 -5.29 9.80
C THR A 220 -22.18 -4.79 9.66
N ALA A 221 -22.41 -3.52 10.01
CA ALA A 221 -23.56 -2.80 9.52
C ALA A 221 -23.18 -2.26 8.15
N PHE A 222 -23.26 -3.11 7.13
CA PHE A 222 -23.46 -2.63 5.78
C PHE A 222 -24.90 -2.11 5.74
N ALA A 223 -25.05 -0.78 5.74
CA ALA A 223 -26.31 -0.12 5.42
C ALA A 223 -26.37 0.13 3.91
#